data_AF-A0A523D936-F1
#
_entry.id   AF-A0A523D936-F1
#
_cell.length_a   1.000
_cell.length_b   1.000
_cell.length_c   1.000
_cell.angle_alpha   90.00
_cell.angle_beta   90.00
_cell.angle_gamma   90.00
#
_symmetry.space_group_name_H-M   'P 1'
#
loop_
_entity.id
_entity.type
_entity.pdbx_description
1 polymer ?
#
loop_
_entity_poly.entity_id
_entity_poly.type
_entity_poly.pdbx_seq_one_letter_code
_entity_poly.pdbx_strand_id
1 'polypeptide(L)'
;MAVLAAKSIGDVCLHRLIMLGILKQGWNQLGNHKKTVFYCYFANLLVAALLLVPFMQVFEDSLGPGLYRDKLVGQLDYDWYMLFTDRVTGFASTFTPWVLGAGPFARNWEVLLDGELTRLPWIIVSLGTLYMLLNSFLLAAAVGSLALDSKGTSLREFFRNGGMFFGRFFRLTVLAVLAFWFVGSWIVEPLSDLGEKLTNAAVTDRGAFYWDVSRYGIVLVIFLFLNMLFDYAKIKTALEDRTSVVVAFFSALKFCTTSFFSCFGFYLLITVVGLAWVVLYTGIEWLLPQQSWLTILMAIIVQQLYMMGRLTVKLLFYSGQMQFYLKRKETLSVVPENFSSRTHLLDADSGM
;
A
#
# COMPACT_ATOMS: atom_id res chain seq x y z
N MET A 1 -37.02 20.53 6.96
CA MET A 1 -35.62 20.17 7.25
C MET A 1 -35.46 18.76 7.81
N ALA A 2 -36.32 18.27 8.72
CA ALA A 2 -36.23 16.91 9.27
C ALA A 2 -36.36 15.77 8.23
N VAL A 3 -37.17 15.95 7.18
CA VAL A 3 -37.36 14.94 6.11
C VAL A 3 -36.14 14.84 5.18
N LEU A 4 -35.43 15.94 4.94
CA LEU A 4 -34.18 15.95 4.17
C LEU A 4 -33.02 15.32 4.97
N ALA A 5 -32.98 15.56 6.29
CA ALA A 5 -32.02 14.91 7.18
C ALA A 5 -32.26 13.39 7.28
N ALA A 6 -33.52 12.94 7.40
CA ALA A 6 -33.86 11.52 7.45
C ALA A 6 -33.55 10.78 6.14
N LYS A 7 -33.79 11.41 4.98
CA LYS A 7 -33.42 10.85 3.66
C LYS A 7 -31.90 10.75 3.48
N SER A 8 -31.16 11.80 3.88
CA SER A 8 -29.70 11.79 3.87
C SER A 8 -29.10 10.74 4.81
N ILE A 9 -29.70 10.50 5.98
CA ILE A 9 -29.23 9.49 6.94
C ILE A 9 -29.53 8.07 6.43
N GLY A 10 -30.69 7.86 5.81
CA GLY A 10 -31.07 6.59 5.18
C GLY A 10 -30.13 6.20 4.03
N ASP A 11 -29.79 7.16 3.16
CA ASP A 11 -28.87 6.95 2.05
C ASP A 11 -27.44 6.64 2.52
N VAL A 12 -26.97 7.30 3.58
CA VAL A 12 -25.64 7.02 4.19
C VAL A 12 -25.61 5.65 4.85
N CYS A 13 -26.67 5.25 5.55
CA CYS A 13 -26.75 3.94 6.20
C CYS A 13 -26.79 2.81 5.16
N LEU A 14 -27.59 2.98 4.11
CA LEU A 14 -27.67 2.05 2.99
C LEU A 14 -26.32 1.92 2.26
N HIS A 15 -25.63 3.04 2.04
CA HIS A 15 -24.30 3.06 1.43
C HIS A 15 -23.27 2.30 2.28
N ARG A 16 -23.27 2.49 3.61
CA ARG A 16 -22.40 1.75 4.54
C ARG A 16 -22.67 0.26 4.53
N LEU A 17 -23.93 -0.16 4.53
CA LEU A 17 -24.30 -1.59 4.47
C LEU A 17 -23.84 -2.25 3.17
N ILE A 18 -23.94 -1.54 2.05
CA ILE A 18 -23.45 -2.02 0.75
C ILE A 18 -21.92 -2.19 0.78
N MET A 19 -21.19 -1.21 1.31
CA MET A 19 -19.71 -1.27 1.41
C MET A 19 -19.24 -2.42 2.31
N LEU A 20 -19.91 -2.64 3.45
CA LEU A 20 -19.61 -3.77 4.35
C LEU A 20 -19.92 -5.12 3.69
N GLY A 21 -20.99 -5.20 2.89
CA GLY A 21 -21.31 -6.38 2.09
C GLY A 21 -20.21 -6.70 1.07
N ILE A 22 -19.69 -5.69 0.37
CA ILE A 22 -18.56 -5.81 -0.58
C ILE A 22 -17.30 -6.27 0.15
N LEU A 23 -17.01 -5.70 1.32
CA LEU A 23 -15.85 -6.10 2.12
C LEU A 23 -15.96 -7.56 2.57
N LYS A 24 -17.15 -8.00 3.00
CA LYS A 24 -17.42 -9.39 3.37
C LYS A 24 -17.23 -10.34 2.19
N GLN A 25 -17.68 -9.95 1.00
CA GLN A 25 -17.43 -10.73 -0.23
C GLN A 25 -15.94 -10.83 -0.54
N GLY A 26 -15.21 -9.71 -0.44
CA GLY A 26 -13.76 -9.68 -0.64
C GLY A 26 -13.01 -10.56 0.37
N TRP A 27 -13.45 -10.57 1.63
CA TRP A 27 -12.91 -11.44 2.67
C TRP A 27 -13.17 -12.92 2.39
N ASN A 28 -14.40 -13.27 1.97
CA ASN A 28 -14.75 -14.64 1.61
C ASN A 28 -13.93 -15.14 0.41
N GLN A 29 -13.74 -14.30 -0.61
CA GLN A 29 -12.88 -14.61 -1.76
C GLN A 29 -11.43 -14.88 -1.32
N LEU A 30 -10.89 -14.05 -0.42
CA LEU A 30 -9.56 -14.26 0.13
C LEU A 30 -9.47 -15.54 0.99
N GLY A 31 -10.55 -15.90 1.68
CA GLY A 31 -10.69 -17.16 2.41
C GLY A 31 -10.49 -18.40 1.53
N ASN A 32 -10.88 -18.33 0.25
CA ASN A 32 -10.64 -19.39 -0.73
C ASN A 32 -9.19 -19.36 -1.26
N HIS A 33 -8.43 -18.29 -1.04
CA HIS A 33 -7.09 -18.05 -1.61
C HIS A 33 -5.99 -17.95 -0.54
N LYS A 34 -6.16 -18.65 0.60
CA LYS A 34 -5.15 -18.68 1.68
C LYS A 34 -3.77 -19.14 1.20
N LYS A 35 -3.72 -20.05 0.22
CA LYS A 35 -2.46 -20.51 -0.41
C LYS A 35 -1.73 -19.36 -1.11
N THR A 36 -2.44 -18.45 -1.77
CA THR A 36 -1.89 -17.27 -2.42
C THR A 36 -1.23 -16.32 -1.41
N VAL A 37 -1.85 -16.11 -0.25
CA VAL A 37 -1.25 -15.37 0.87
C VAL A 37 0.04 -16.05 1.31
N PHE A 38 -0.01 -17.36 1.52
CA PHE A 38 1.15 -18.15 1.95
C PHE A 38 2.30 -18.09 0.92
N TYR A 39 2.04 -18.25 -0.38
CA TYR A 39 3.08 -18.18 -1.41
C TYR A 39 3.75 -16.81 -1.47
N CYS A 40 2.95 -15.74 -1.41
CA CYS A 40 3.48 -14.38 -1.35
C CYS A 40 4.31 -14.16 -0.07
N TYR A 41 3.83 -14.61 1.09
CA TYR A 41 4.56 -14.50 2.36
C TYR A 41 5.87 -15.27 2.31
N PHE A 42 5.84 -16.52 1.88
CA PHE A 42 7.00 -17.39 1.81
C PHE A 42 8.08 -16.85 0.86
N ALA A 43 7.69 -16.32 -0.30
CA ALA A 43 8.63 -15.68 -1.22
C ALA A 43 9.33 -14.45 -0.59
N ASN A 44 8.60 -13.64 0.18
CA ASN A 44 9.20 -12.52 0.92
C ASN A 44 10.15 -13.00 2.04
N LEU A 45 9.76 -14.06 2.74
CA LEU A 45 10.58 -14.66 3.79
C LEU A 45 11.90 -15.21 3.23
N LEU A 46 11.88 -15.85 2.06
CA LEU A 46 13.09 -16.32 1.39
C LEU A 46 14.05 -15.18 1.05
N VAL A 47 13.55 -14.06 0.51
CA VAL A 47 14.40 -12.90 0.23
C VAL A 47 14.98 -12.32 1.51
N ALA A 48 14.19 -12.19 2.56
CA ALA A 48 14.68 -11.71 3.85
C ALA A 48 15.76 -12.64 4.42
N ALA A 49 15.59 -13.97 4.33
CA ALA A 49 16.57 -14.94 4.78
C ALA A 49 17.89 -14.86 3.99
N LEU A 50 17.82 -14.62 2.68
CA LEU A 50 19.01 -14.42 1.84
C LEU A 50 19.81 -13.18 2.28
N LEU A 51 19.13 -12.09 2.64
CA LEU A 51 19.78 -10.86 3.12
C LEU A 51 20.26 -10.96 4.57
N LEU A 52 19.70 -11.88 5.37
CA LEU A 52 20.09 -12.07 6.76
C LEU A 52 21.52 -12.60 6.89
N VAL A 53 21.95 -13.53 6.02
CA VAL A 53 23.28 -14.16 6.09
C VAL A 53 24.44 -13.15 6.04
N PRO A 54 24.55 -12.26 5.02
CA PRO A 54 25.63 -11.28 4.99
C PRO A 54 25.54 -10.29 6.16
N PHE A 55 24.34 -10.00 6.65
CA PHE A 55 24.12 -9.12 7.79
C PHE A 55 24.66 -9.74 9.08
N MET A 56 24.40 -11.03 9.30
CA MET A 56 24.91 -11.79 10.43
C MET A 56 26.45 -11.84 10.45
N GLN A 57 27.07 -12.04 9.28
CA GLN A 57 28.54 -12.03 9.17
C GLN A 57 29.13 -10.68 9.59
N VAL A 58 28.60 -9.58 9.06
CA VAL A 58 29.09 -8.24 9.42
C VAL A 58 28.86 -7.93 10.89
N PHE A 59 27.73 -8.35 11.47
CA PHE A 59 27.50 -8.19 12.91
C PHE A 59 28.50 -8.99 13.74
N GLU A 60 28.69 -10.27 13.45
CA GLU A 60 29.65 -11.12 14.18
C GLU A 60 31.07 -10.52 14.15
N ASP A 61 31.51 -10.06 12.98
CA ASP A 61 32.82 -9.40 12.82
C ASP A 61 32.91 -8.08 13.60
N SER A 62 31.83 -7.30 13.61
CA SER A 62 31.79 -6.00 14.30
C SER A 62 31.69 -6.08 15.82
N LEU A 63 31.15 -7.17 16.35
CA LEU A 63 31.00 -7.40 17.79
C LEU A 63 32.31 -7.87 18.43
N GLY A 64 33.16 -8.57 17.64
CA GLY A 64 34.46 -9.06 18.08
C GLY A 64 34.39 -10.05 19.27
N PRO A 65 35.56 -10.50 19.79
CA PRO A 65 35.62 -11.51 20.85
C PRO A 65 35.32 -11.02 22.29
N GLY A 66 34.78 -9.81 22.53
CA GLY A 66 34.67 -9.29 23.91
C GLY A 66 33.66 -8.15 24.17
N LEU A 67 33.39 -7.91 25.47
CA LEU A 67 32.66 -6.83 26.18
C LEU A 67 31.33 -6.29 25.60
N TYR A 68 31.25 -5.96 24.31
CA TYR A 68 30.03 -5.48 23.66
C TYR A 68 28.97 -6.58 23.56
N ARG A 69 29.40 -7.85 23.40
CA ARG A 69 28.48 -9.00 23.34
C ARG A 69 27.63 -9.15 24.59
N ASP A 70 28.22 -8.91 25.76
CA ASP A 70 27.50 -9.01 27.04
C ASP A 70 26.67 -7.75 27.33
N LYS A 71 27.10 -6.58 26.84
CA LYS A 71 26.39 -5.30 27.00
C LYS A 71 25.17 -5.15 26.09
N LEU A 72 25.17 -5.79 24.92
CA LEU A 72 24.05 -5.74 23.97
C LEU A 72 22.88 -6.66 24.35
N VAL A 73 23.03 -7.47 25.41
CA VAL A 73 21.93 -8.26 25.97
C VAL A 73 20.99 -7.32 26.74
N GLY A 74 19.93 -6.86 26.06
CA GLY A 74 18.78 -6.18 26.65
C GLY A 74 18.68 -4.68 26.34
N GLN A 75 19.78 -3.99 26.05
CA GLN A 75 19.77 -2.61 25.56
C GLN A 75 20.82 -2.41 24.47
N LEU A 76 20.49 -1.60 23.47
CA LEU A 76 21.44 -1.22 22.44
C LEU A 76 22.50 -0.29 23.03
N ASP A 77 23.77 -0.66 22.88
CA ASP A 77 24.91 0.21 23.18
C ASP A 77 25.09 1.21 22.02
N TYR A 78 24.77 2.48 22.29
CA TYR A 78 24.84 3.55 21.28
C TYR A 78 26.28 3.87 20.86
N ASP A 79 27.27 3.67 21.73
CA ASP A 79 28.68 3.89 21.40
C ASP A 79 29.14 2.84 20.40
N TRP A 80 28.74 1.58 20.61
CA TRP A 80 28.94 0.51 19.63
C TRP A 80 28.24 0.84 18.30
N TYR A 81 26.99 1.30 18.32
CA TYR A 81 26.26 1.64 17.10
C TYR A 81 26.93 2.76 16.28
N MET A 82 27.42 3.81 16.96
CA MET A 82 28.17 4.89 16.32
C MET A 82 29.47 4.37 15.68
N LEU A 83 30.23 3.53 16.39
CA LEU A 83 31.43 2.90 15.84
C LEU A 83 31.14 1.94 14.69
N PHE A 84 30.04 1.19 14.77
CA PHE A 84 29.58 0.29 13.73
C PHE A 84 29.27 1.06 12.45
N THR A 85 28.48 2.13 12.56
CA THR A 85 28.06 2.94 11.40
C THR A 85 29.21 3.71 10.77
N ASP A 86 30.22 4.11 11.54
CA ASP A 86 31.43 4.78 11.04
C ASP A 86 32.36 3.80 10.29
N ARG A 87 32.44 2.54 10.74
CA ARG A 87 33.38 1.54 10.18
C ARG A 87 32.81 0.71 9.03
N VAL A 88 31.51 0.44 9.06
CA VAL A 88 30.88 -0.48 8.12
C VAL A 88 30.52 0.28 6.84
N THR A 89 30.99 -0.26 5.71
CA THR A 89 30.64 0.24 4.38
C THR A 89 29.69 -0.73 3.67
N GLY A 90 29.04 -0.26 2.60
CA GLY A 90 28.13 -1.09 1.79
C GLY A 90 26.77 -1.31 2.45
N PHE A 91 26.14 -2.46 2.21
CA PHE A 91 24.76 -2.72 2.62
C PHE A 91 24.54 -2.68 4.14
N ALA A 92 25.49 -3.18 4.94
CA ALA A 92 25.32 -3.23 6.39
C ALA A 92 25.31 -1.83 7.06
N SER A 93 25.84 -0.80 6.38
CA SER A 93 25.75 0.60 6.83
C SER A 93 24.31 1.13 6.89
N THR A 94 23.37 0.46 6.23
CA THR A 94 21.95 0.85 6.25
C THR A 94 21.22 0.34 7.50
N PHE A 95 21.91 -0.32 8.43
CA PHE A 95 21.33 -0.74 9.70
C PHE A 95 20.97 0.48 10.55
N THR A 96 19.74 0.50 11.02
CA THR A 96 19.26 1.50 11.99
C THR A 96 18.68 0.78 13.21
N PRO A 97 18.80 1.32 14.43
CA PRO A 97 18.25 0.70 15.65
C PRO A 97 16.74 0.46 15.60
N TRP A 98 16.06 1.30 14.85
CA TRP A 98 14.60 1.43 14.83
C TRP A 98 13.95 0.45 13.86
N VAL A 99 14.34 -0.84 13.85
CA VAL A 99 13.80 -1.86 12.91
C VAL A 99 12.49 -2.48 13.41
N LEU A 100 12.20 -2.36 14.69
CA LEU A 100 11.00 -2.87 15.34
C LEU A 100 10.10 -1.73 15.83
N GLY A 101 8.83 -2.02 16.05
CA GLY A 101 7.87 -1.10 16.64
C GLY A 101 7.29 -0.08 15.68
N ALA A 102 6.96 1.09 16.23
CA ALA A 102 6.45 2.23 15.47
C ALA A 102 7.55 2.94 14.65
N GLY A 103 8.82 2.78 15.03
CA GLY A 103 9.98 3.46 14.44
C GLY A 103 10.06 3.33 12.91
N PRO A 104 10.03 2.10 12.35
CA PRO A 104 10.07 1.90 10.90
C PRO A 104 8.93 2.61 10.17
N PHE A 105 7.72 2.64 10.76
CA PHE A 105 6.56 3.26 10.13
C PHE A 105 6.68 4.78 10.10
N ALA A 106 7.04 5.38 11.24
CA ALA A 106 7.24 6.81 11.37
C ALA A 106 8.33 7.30 10.40
N ARG A 107 9.49 6.63 10.38
CA ARG A 107 10.60 7.02 9.51
C ARG A 107 10.28 6.88 8.03
N ASN A 108 9.61 5.80 7.62
CA ASN A 108 9.20 5.61 6.22
C ASN A 108 8.18 6.67 5.78
N TRP A 109 7.30 7.12 6.68
CA TRP A 109 6.34 8.18 6.39
C TRP A 109 7.01 9.54 6.30
N GLU A 110 7.92 9.85 7.22
CA GLU A 110 8.72 11.08 7.20
C GLU A 110 9.50 11.21 5.89
N VAL A 111 10.30 10.20 5.54
CA VAL A 111 11.08 10.17 4.28
C VAL A 111 10.18 10.35 3.04
N LEU A 112 8.97 9.78 3.07
CA LEU A 112 8.00 9.89 1.98
C LEU A 112 7.39 11.29 1.89
N LEU A 113 7.04 11.90 3.01
CA LEU A 113 6.38 13.19 3.10
C LEU A 113 7.35 14.38 2.92
N ASP A 114 8.60 14.20 3.31
CA ASP A 114 9.68 15.18 3.14
C ASP A 114 10.31 15.13 1.74
N GLY A 115 9.94 14.13 0.92
CA GLY A 115 10.46 14.00 -0.45
C GLY A 115 11.92 13.54 -0.52
N GLU A 116 12.49 12.98 0.56
CA GLU A 116 13.89 12.56 0.63
C GLU A 116 14.22 11.27 -0.16
N LEU A 117 13.28 10.77 -0.97
CA LEU A 117 13.43 9.54 -1.75
C LEU A 117 14.63 9.58 -2.72
N THR A 118 15.02 10.77 -3.18
CA THR A 118 16.15 10.97 -4.09
C THR A 118 17.51 10.87 -3.40
N ARG A 119 17.55 10.96 -2.06
CA ARG A 119 18.78 10.95 -1.25
C ARG A 119 19.17 9.56 -0.76
N LEU A 120 18.45 8.52 -1.15
CA LEU A 120 18.72 7.16 -0.72
C LEU A 120 20.05 6.64 -1.28
N PRO A 121 20.88 5.96 -0.47
CA PRO A 121 22.08 5.28 -0.94
C PRO A 121 21.81 4.36 -2.13
N TRP A 122 22.71 4.33 -3.12
CA TRP A 122 22.56 3.52 -4.33
C TRP A 122 22.33 2.03 -4.04
N ILE A 123 22.88 1.52 -2.94
CA ILE A 123 22.69 0.12 -2.52
C ILE A 123 21.23 -0.16 -2.17
N ILE A 124 20.56 0.77 -1.47
CA ILE A 124 19.13 0.68 -1.14
C ILE A 124 18.30 0.76 -2.43
N VAL A 125 18.67 1.66 -3.35
CA VAL A 125 17.97 1.79 -4.64
C VAL A 125 18.09 0.50 -5.46
N SER A 126 19.27 -0.12 -5.49
CA SER A 126 19.50 -1.36 -6.24
C SER A 126 18.71 -2.55 -5.66
N LEU A 127 18.77 -2.76 -4.34
CA LEU A 127 17.99 -3.79 -3.64
C LEU A 127 16.49 -3.52 -3.74
N GLY A 128 16.07 -2.26 -3.61
CA GLY A 128 14.68 -1.84 -3.81
C GLY A 128 14.19 -2.15 -5.22
N THR A 129 15.03 -1.97 -6.24
CA THR A 129 14.70 -2.29 -7.64
C THR A 129 14.54 -3.80 -7.85
N LEU A 130 15.45 -4.61 -7.31
CA LEU A 130 15.34 -6.08 -7.39
C LEU A 130 14.10 -6.58 -6.64
N TYR A 131 13.83 -6.02 -5.46
CA TYR A 131 12.64 -6.34 -4.69
C TYR A 131 11.37 -5.88 -5.41
N MET A 132 11.40 -4.74 -6.12
CA MET A 132 10.29 -4.25 -6.94
C MET A 132 9.95 -5.20 -8.10
N LEU A 133 10.96 -5.82 -8.73
CA LEU A 133 10.75 -6.86 -9.74
C LEU A 133 10.01 -8.06 -9.15
N LEU A 134 10.50 -8.59 -8.02
CA LEU A 134 9.83 -9.69 -7.32
C LEU A 134 8.42 -9.30 -6.91
N ASN A 135 8.23 -8.11 -6.32
CA ASN A 135 6.92 -7.66 -5.87
C ASN A 135 5.94 -7.53 -7.03
N SER A 136 6.40 -7.05 -8.19
CA SER A 136 5.59 -6.98 -9.41
C SER A 136 5.12 -8.36 -9.86
N PHE A 137 6.00 -9.38 -9.79
CA PHE A 137 5.64 -10.77 -10.08
C PHE A 137 4.64 -11.34 -9.07
N LEU A 138 4.91 -11.22 -7.78
CA LEU A 138 4.04 -11.74 -6.72
C LEU A 138 2.66 -11.09 -6.76
N LEU A 139 2.62 -9.78 -7.04
CA LEU A 139 1.36 -9.05 -7.15
C LEU A 139 0.57 -9.43 -8.40
N ALA A 140 1.25 -9.61 -9.54
CA ALA A 140 0.64 -10.12 -10.77
C ALA A 140 0.02 -11.50 -10.55
N ALA A 141 0.74 -12.40 -9.88
CA ALA A 141 0.26 -13.73 -9.52
C ALA A 141 -0.95 -13.65 -8.60
N ALA A 142 -0.88 -12.88 -7.52
CA ALA A 142 -1.96 -12.79 -6.54
C ALA A 142 -3.24 -12.15 -7.09
N VAL A 143 -3.12 -11.03 -7.80
CA VAL A 143 -4.29 -10.36 -8.41
C VAL A 143 -4.84 -11.18 -9.57
N GLY A 144 -3.98 -11.81 -10.39
CA GLY A 144 -4.41 -12.72 -11.45
C GLY A 144 -5.15 -13.94 -10.91
N SER A 145 -4.68 -14.52 -9.80
CA SER A 145 -5.38 -15.60 -9.10
C SER A 145 -6.75 -15.19 -8.58
N LEU A 146 -6.85 -14.01 -7.95
CA LEU A 146 -8.14 -13.47 -7.50
C LEU A 146 -9.12 -13.24 -8.68
N ALA A 147 -8.60 -12.83 -9.83
CA ALA A 147 -9.39 -12.55 -11.02
C ALA A 147 -9.85 -13.82 -11.76
N LEU A 148 -8.99 -14.85 -11.86
CA LEU A 148 -9.22 -16.01 -12.72
C LEU A 148 -9.70 -17.27 -11.97
N ASP A 149 -9.27 -17.47 -10.71
CA ASP A 149 -9.35 -18.78 -10.05
C ASP A 149 -10.34 -18.78 -8.86
N SER A 150 -11.65 -18.70 -9.12
CA SER A 150 -12.69 -18.54 -8.08
C SER A 150 -12.69 -19.57 -6.94
N LYS A 151 -12.17 -20.79 -7.17
CA LYS A 151 -12.15 -21.91 -6.21
C LYS A 151 -10.86 -22.01 -5.39
N GLY A 152 -9.92 -21.09 -5.58
CA GLY A 152 -8.59 -21.16 -4.96
C GLY A 152 -7.51 -21.56 -5.95
N THR A 153 -6.25 -21.34 -5.54
CA THR A 153 -5.10 -21.39 -6.44
C THR A 153 -4.07 -22.41 -5.95
N SER A 154 -3.65 -23.29 -6.85
CA SER A 154 -2.48 -24.16 -6.69
C SER A 154 -1.17 -23.41 -6.95
N LEU A 155 -0.03 -23.98 -6.53
CA LEU A 155 1.28 -23.38 -6.79
C LEU A 155 1.52 -23.17 -8.30
N ARG A 156 1.13 -24.15 -9.13
CA ARG A 156 1.28 -24.08 -10.59
C ARG A 156 0.46 -22.94 -11.19
N GLU A 157 -0.79 -22.78 -10.77
CA GLU A 157 -1.66 -21.69 -11.24
C GLU A 157 -1.13 -20.33 -10.79
N PHE A 158 -0.62 -20.23 -9.56
CA PHE A 158 -0.02 -19.00 -9.05
C PHE A 158 1.16 -18.53 -9.93
N PHE A 159 2.11 -19.42 -10.23
CA PHE A 159 3.23 -19.08 -11.11
C PHE A 159 2.80 -18.82 -12.56
N ARG A 160 1.80 -19.55 -13.07
CA ARG A 160 1.21 -19.32 -14.39
C ARG A 160 0.61 -17.91 -14.49
N ASN A 161 -0.19 -17.51 -13.51
CA ASN A 161 -0.80 -16.18 -13.45
C ASN A 161 0.28 -15.10 -13.28
N GLY A 162 1.29 -15.37 -12.45
CA GLY A 162 2.46 -14.51 -12.30
C GLY A 162 3.14 -14.24 -13.64
N GLY A 163 3.51 -15.28 -14.38
CA GLY A 163 4.15 -15.14 -15.70
C GLY A 163 3.27 -14.43 -16.72
N MET A 164 1.97 -14.75 -16.77
CA MET A 164 1.01 -14.18 -17.71
C MET A 164 0.85 -12.65 -17.55
N PHE A 165 0.85 -12.15 -16.31
CA PHE A 165 0.63 -10.73 -16.02
C PHE A 165 1.89 -9.95 -15.67
N PHE A 166 3.03 -10.61 -15.41
CA PHE A 166 4.27 -10.00 -14.93
C PHE A 166 4.69 -8.78 -15.74
N GLY A 167 4.83 -8.91 -17.07
CA GLY A 167 5.30 -7.80 -17.90
C GLY A 167 4.36 -6.59 -17.90
N ARG A 168 3.06 -6.79 -17.68
CA ARG A 168 2.06 -5.71 -17.57
C ARG A 168 2.13 -5.04 -16.21
N PHE A 169 2.22 -5.83 -15.15
CA PHE A 169 2.35 -5.32 -13.78
C PHE A 169 3.68 -4.62 -13.55
N PHE A 170 4.79 -5.12 -14.10
CA PHE A 170 6.09 -4.47 -14.02
C PHE A 170 6.06 -3.09 -14.69
N ARG A 171 5.52 -2.99 -15.92
CA ARG A 171 5.33 -1.70 -16.60
C ARG A 171 4.41 -0.75 -15.83
N LEU A 172 3.34 -1.26 -15.19
CA LEU A 172 2.49 -0.47 -14.29
C LEU A 172 3.28 0.04 -13.07
N THR A 173 4.14 -0.80 -12.48
CA THR A 173 4.99 -0.41 -11.35
C THR A 173 5.99 0.67 -11.78
N VAL A 174 6.63 0.54 -12.94
CA VAL A 174 7.52 1.58 -13.49
C VAL A 174 6.76 2.88 -13.72
N LEU A 175 5.57 2.82 -14.32
CA LEU A 175 4.71 3.99 -14.50
C LEU A 175 4.31 4.62 -13.14
N ALA A 176 4.08 3.79 -12.11
CA ALA A 176 3.80 4.27 -10.76
C ALA A 176 5.00 4.98 -10.16
N VAL A 177 6.20 4.40 -10.22
CA VAL A 177 7.44 5.03 -9.73
C VAL A 177 7.65 6.38 -10.42
N LEU A 178 7.49 6.46 -11.74
CA LEU A 178 7.61 7.72 -12.48
C LEU A 178 6.57 8.75 -12.04
N ALA A 179 5.32 8.33 -11.81
CA ALA A 179 4.27 9.23 -11.35
C ALA A 179 4.52 9.73 -9.92
N PHE A 180 4.95 8.87 -9.00
CA PHE A 180 5.32 9.26 -7.64
C PHE A 180 6.54 10.18 -7.62
N TRP A 181 7.56 9.88 -8.43
CA TRP A 181 8.72 10.76 -8.60
C TRP A 181 8.32 12.13 -9.15
N PHE A 182 7.44 12.17 -10.15
CA PHE A 182 6.92 13.43 -10.69
C PHE A 182 6.19 14.24 -9.61
N VAL A 183 5.32 13.63 -8.81
CA VAL A 183 4.66 14.34 -7.70
C VAL A 183 5.67 14.82 -6.66
N GLY A 184 6.65 13.99 -6.30
CA GLY A 184 7.73 14.37 -5.38
C GLY A 184 8.45 15.64 -5.83
N SER A 185 9.01 15.62 -7.04
CA SER A 185 9.85 16.72 -7.52
C SER A 185 9.07 17.95 -7.99
N TRP A 186 7.84 17.80 -8.50
CA TRP A 186 7.08 18.94 -9.05
C TRP A 186 6.00 19.50 -8.11
N ILE A 187 5.68 18.78 -7.03
CA ILE A 187 4.64 19.22 -6.07
C ILE A 187 5.22 19.28 -4.66
N VAL A 188 5.84 18.20 -4.17
CA VAL A 188 6.32 18.13 -2.77
C VAL A 188 7.49 19.09 -2.53
N GLU A 189 8.56 18.99 -3.35
CA GLU A 189 9.76 19.83 -3.23
C GLU A 189 9.41 21.33 -3.32
N PRO A 190 8.69 21.84 -4.34
CA PRO A 190 8.34 23.26 -4.41
C PRO A 190 7.46 23.75 -3.25
N LEU A 191 6.57 22.88 -2.74
CA LEU A 191 5.72 23.21 -1.60
C LEU A 191 6.53 23.29 -0.29
N SER A 192 7.59 22.48 -0.17
CA SER A 192 8.56 22.57 0.91
C SER A 192 9.32 23.90 0.88
N ASP A 193 9.91 24.23 -0.27
CA ASP A 193 10.69 25.46 -0.46
C ASP A 193 9.86 26.73 -0.21
N LEU A 194 8.59 26.72 -0.64
CA LEU A 194 7.67 27.82 -0.39
C LEU A 194 7.36 27.96 1.10
N GLY A 195 7.24 26.84 1.81
CA GLY A 195 7.09 26.79 3.26
C GLY A 195 8.25 27.43 4.01
N GLU A 196 9.48 27.07 3.65
CA GLU A 196 10.68 27.63 4.25
C GLU A 196 10.75 29.15 4.02
N LYS A 197 10.44 29.62 2.82
CA LYS A 197 10.44 31.07 2.51
C LYS A 197 9.39 31.84 3.31
N LEU A 198 8.17 31.30 3.43
CA LEU A 198 7.09 31.93 4.20
C LEU A 198 7.34 31.89 5.70
N THR A 199 7.92 30.79 6.19
CA THR A 199 8.17 30.56 7.62
C THR A 199 9.37 31.37 8.11
N ASN A 200 10.44 31.45 7.33
CA ASN A 200 11.59 32.31 7.66
C ASN A 200 11.21 33.80 7.66
N ALA A 201 10.15 34.18 6.96
CA ALA A 201 9.58 35.53 6.99
C ALA A 201 8.58 35.76 8.15
N ALA A 202 8.06 34.70 8.77
CA ALA A 202 7.06 34.77 9.84
C ALA A 202 7.70 34.48 11.21
N VAL A 203 7.68 35.45 12.12
CA VAL A 203 8.34 35.41 13.45
C VAL A 203 7.67 34.43 14.45
N THR A 204 6.76 33.54 14.01
CA THR A 204 5.96 32.70 14.92
C THR A 204 6.05 31.21 14.58
N ASP A 205 6.54 30.41 15.53
CA ASP A 205 6.64 28.94 15.48
C ASP A 205 5.32 28.23 15.10
N ARG A 206 4.18 28.86 15.42
CA ARG A 206 2.85 28.33 15.10
C ARG A 206 2.58 28.31 13.59
N GLY A 207 3.08 29.31 12.86
CA GLY A 207 2.91 29.39 11.41
C GLY A 207 3.61 28.24 10.68
N ALA A 208 4.85 27.94 11.09
CA ALA A 208 5.63 26.79 10.61
C ALA A 208 4.87 25.48 10.79
N PHE A 209 4.38 25.25 12.01
CA PHE A 209 3.66 24.02 12.36
C PHE A 209 2.40 23.81 11.50
N TYR A 210 1.55 24.82 11.38
CA TYR A 210 0.33 24.70 10.58
C TYR A 210 0.63 24.55 9.08
N TRP A 211 1.71 25.18 8.59
CA TRP A 211 2.18 24.98 7.23
C TRP A 211 2.58 23.52 6.99
N ASP A 212 3.43 22.95 7.84
CA ASP A 212 3.90 21.57 7.68
C ASP A 212 2.75 20.56 7.78
N VAL A 213 1.84 20.74 8.74
CA VAL A 213 0.64 19.89 8.85
C VAL A 213 -0.22 19.98 7.60
N SER A 214 -0.41 21.18 7.04
CA SER A 214 -1.21 21.38 5.83
C SER A 214 -0.53 20.77 4.61
N ARG A 215 0.78 20.99 4.45
CA ARG A 215 1.61 20.39 3.41
C ARG A 215 1.52 18.87 3.45
N TYR A 216 1.77 18.26 4.60
CA TYR A 216 1.69 16.81 4.77
C TYR A 216 0.29 16.27 4.48
N GLY A 217 -0.76 16.97 4.90
CA GLY A 217 -2.14 16.62 4.55
C GLY A 217 -2.40 16.59 3.05
N ILE A 218 -1.95 17.62 2.32
CA ILE A 218 -2.11 17.71 0.86
C ILE A 218 -1.33 16.59 0.16
N VAL A 219 -0.05 16.40 0.51
CA VAL A 219 0.82 15.37 -0.08
C VAL A 219 0.24 13.98 0.17
N LEU A 220 -0.22 13.69 1.39
CA LEU A 220 -0.85 12.42 1.74
C LEU A 220 -2.08 12.14 0.88
N VAL A 221 -2.98 13.12 0.69
CA VAL A 221 -4.18 12.94 -0.14
C VAL A 221 -3.80 12.65 -1.60
N ILE A 222 -2.82 13.36 -2.16
CA ILE A 222 -2.34 13.13 -3.53
C ILE A 222 -1.75 11.71 -3.65
N PHE A 223 -0.94 11.28 -2.69
CA PHE A 223 -0.33 9.95 -2.70
C PHE A 223 -1.36 8.84 -2.55
N LEU A 224 -2.35 8.98 -1.67
CA LEU A 224 -3.44 8.02 -1.53
C LEU A 224 -4.28 7.94 -2.81
N PHE A 225 -4.57 9.07 -3.44
CA PHE A 225 -5.29 9.09 -4.72
C PHE A 225 -4.50 8.41 -5.84
N LEU A 226 -3.21 8.71 -5.96
CA LEU A 226 -2.35 8.11 -6.97
C LEU A 226 -2.20 6.60 -6.74
N ASN A 227 -2.05 6.17 -5.48
CA ASN A 227 -1.99 4.77 -5.11
C ASN A 227 -3.30 4.03 -5.48
N MET A 228 -4.45 4.61 -5.15
CA MET A 228 -5.78 4.12 -5.56
C MET A 228 -5.87 3.94 -7.07
N LEU A 229 -5.41 4.92 -7.83
CA LEU A 229 -5.45 4.88 -9.29
C LEU A 229 -4.65 3.71 -9.88
N PHE A 230 -3.43 3.48 -9.39
CA PHE A 230 -2.61 2.35 -9.83
C PHE A 230 -3.18 1.00 -9.41
N ASP A 231 -3.87 0.92 -8.26
CA ASP A 231 -4.52 -0.32 -7.85
C ASP A 231 -5.70 -0.67 -8.75
N TYR A 232 -6.55 0.29 -9.10
CA TYR A 232 -7.59 0.06 -10.11
C TYR A 232 -7.02 -0.26 -11.49
N ALA A 233 -5.90 0.36 -11.89
CA ALA A 233 -5.24 0.03 -13.16
C ALA A 233 -4.77 -1.44 -13.21
N LYS A 234 -4.20 -1.96 -12.10
CA LYS A 234 -3.83 -3.38 -11.96
C LYS A 234 -5.05 -4.30 -12.01
N ILE A 235 -6.12 -3.95 -11.29
CA ILE A 235 -7.38 -4.71 -11.26
C ILE A 235 -7.98 -4.80 -12.67
N LYS A 236 -8.10 -3.68 -13.39
CA LYS A 236 -8.62 -3.65 -14.76
C LYS A 236 -7.73 -4.42 -15.73
N THR A 237 -6.42 -4.36 -15.54
CA THR A 237 -5.46 -5.14 -16.35
C THR A 237 -5.68 -6.64 -16.20
N ALA A 238 -5.91 -7.11 -14.97
CA ALA A 238 -6.15 -8.52 -14.69
C ALA A 238 -7.56 -9.00 -15.13
N LEU A 239 -8.61 -8.22 -14.86
CA LEU A 239 -9.99 -8.60 -15.16
C LEU A 239 -10.35 -8.50 -16.65
N GLU A 240 -9.85 -7.49 -17.34
CA GLU A 240 -10.21 -7.22 -18.74
C GLU A 240 -9.11 -7.64 -19.73
N ASP A 241 -8.11 -8.39 -19.24
CA ASP A 241 -6.95 -8.85 -19.98
C ASP A 241 -6.30 -7.76 -20.86
N ARG A 242 -6.20 -6.54 -20.34
CA ARG A 242 -5.68 -5.40 -21.11
C ARG A 242 -4.20 -5.61 -21.41
N THR A 243 -3.81 -5.40 -22.67
CA THR A 243 -2.40 -5.47 -23.12
C THR A 243 -1.68 -4.13 -22.97
N SER A 244 -2.39 -3.02 -23.19
CA SER A 244 -1.86 -1.66 -23.05
C SER A 244 -2.02 -1.11 -21.63
N VAL A 245 -0.89 -0.90 -20.97
CA VAL A 245 -0.79 -0.39 -19.59
C VAL A 245 -1.25 1.06 -19.48
N VAL A 246 -0.92 1.89 -20.46
CA VAL A 246 -1.32 3.31 -20.49
C VAL A 246 -2.84 3.43 -20.63
N VAL A 247 -3.45 2.62 -21.49
CA VAL A 247 -4.91 2.57 -21.64
C VAL A 247 -5.56 2.08 -20.34
N ALA A 248 -5.00 1.06 -19.68
CA ALA A 248 -5.50 0.61 -18.39
C ALA A 248 -5.45 1.71 -17.32
N PHE A 249 -4.37 2.49 -17.29
CA PHE A 249 -4.21 3.63 -16.38
C PHE A 249 -5.25 4.73 -16.64
N PHE A 250 -5.39 5.23 -17.87
CA PHE A 250 -6.39 6.27 -18.18
C PHE A 250 -7.83 5.77 -18.02
N SER A 251 -8.07 4.49 -18.29
CA SER A 251 -9.36 3.86 -18.04
C SER A 251 -9.67 3.73 -16.55
N ALA A 252 -8.67 3.51 -15.70
CA ALA A 252 -8.79 3.59 -14.24
C ALA A 252 -9.02 5.03 -13.80
N LEU A 253 -8.31 6.00 -14.38
CA LEU A 253 -8.46 7.43 -14.06
C LEU A 253 -9.88 7.92 -14.33
N LYS A 254 -10.44 7.58 -15.50
CA LYS A 254 -11.83 7.89 -15.84
C LYS A 254 -12.81 7.27 -14.84
N PHE A 255 -12.58 6.02 -14.45
CA PHE A 255 -13.44 5.33 -13.48
C PHE A 255 -13.37 6.00 -12.09
N CYS A 256 -12.17 6.25 -11.59
CA CYS A 256 -11.94 6.88 -10.28
C CYS A 256 -12.46 8.31 -10.23
N THR A 257 -12.33 9.10 -11.30
CA THR A 257 -12.85 10.49 -11.34
C THR A 257 -14.38 10.52 -11.42
N THR A 258 -15.01 9.60 -12.15
CA THR A 258 -16.48 9.53 -12.27
C THR A 258 -17.15 9.07 -10.97
N SER A 259 -16.49 8.20 -10.19
CA SER A 259 -17.01 7.68 -8.91
C SER A 259 -16.08 8.00 -7.74
N PHE A 260 -15.52 9.22 -7.72
CA PHE A 260 -14.45 9.63 -6.80
C PHE A 260 -14.76 9.34 -5.34
N PHE A 261 -15.85 9.89 -4.80
CA PHE A 261 -16.16 9.74 -3.37
C PHE A 261 -16.42 8.29 -2.96
N SER A 262 -17.00 7.47 -3.84
CA SER A 262 -17.24 6.06 -3.54
C SER A 262 -15.96 5.22 -3.61
N CYS A 263 -15.13 5.42 -4.65
CA CYS A 263 -13.83 4.76 -4.77
C CYS A 263 -12.90 5.16 -3.63
N PHE A 264 -12.76 6.47 -3.39
CA PHE A 264 -11.89 7.02 -2.37
C PHE A 264 -12.38 6.69 -0.97
N GLY A 265 -13.69 6.75 -0.71
CA GLY A 265 -14.27 6.35 0.57
C GLY A 265 -14.06 4.87 0.88
N PHE A 266 -14.20 3.98 -0.12
CA PHE A 266 -13.88 2.56 0.04
C PHE A 266 -12.39 2.31 0.28
N TYR A 267 -11.54 2.99 -0.49
CA TYR A 267 -10.09 2.97 -0.32
C TYR A 267 -9.71 3.36 1.10
N LEU A 268 -10.21 4.51 1.59
CA LEU A 268 -9.98 4.98 2.96
C LEU A 268 -10.47 4.01 4.03
N LEU A 269 -11.64 3.39 3.84
CA LEU A 269 -12.17 2.41 4.78
C LEU A 269 -11.19 1.25 4.98
N ILE A 270 -10.63 0.70 3.91
CA ILE A 270 -9.68 -0.41 4.04
C ILE A 270 -8.31 0.10 4.50
N THR A 271 -7.89 1.32 4.13
CA THR A 271 -6.69 1.95 4.69
C THR A 271 -6.77 2.04 6.22
N VAL A 272 -7.93 2.41 6.78
CA VAL A 272 -8.15 2.43 8.24
C VAL A 272 -8.00 1.03 8.85
N VAL A 273 -8.47 -0.03 8.19
CA VAL A 273 -8.24 -1.41 8.65
C VAL A 273 -6.75 -1.73 8.68
N GLY A 274 -5.99 -1.31 7.67
CA GLY A 274 -4.53 -1.45 7.65
C GLY A 274 -3.83 -0.68 8.77
N LEU A 275 -4.25 0.56 9.02
CA LEU A 275 -3.72 1.38 10.13
C LEU A 275 -4.04 0.77 11.49
N ALA A 276 -5.26 0.27 11.68
CA ALA A 276 -5.65 -0.44 12.91
C ALA A 276 -4.77 -1.67 13.16
N TRP A 277 -4.38 -2.38 12.09
CA TRP A 277 -3.46 -3.51 12.19
C TRP A 277 -2.04 -3.09 12.61
N VAL A 278 -1.54 -1.96 12.12
CA VAL A 278 -0.25 -1.38 12.56
C VAL A 278 -0.32 -1.00 14.04
N VAL A 279 -1.38 -0.29 14.46
CA VAL A 279 -1.57 0.12 15.86
C VAL A 279 -1.62 -1.10 16.79
N LEU A 280 -2.37 -2.13 16.41
CA LEU A 280 -2.44 -3.39 17.14
C LEU A 280 -1.04 -4.01 17.31
N TYR A 281 -0.28 -4.12 16.23
CA TYR A 281 1.08 -4.65 16.26
C TYR A 281 1.98 -3.85 17.20
N THR A 282 2.01 -2.52 17.06
CA THR A 282 2.85 -1.66 17.89
C THR A 282 2.46 -1.71 19.38
N GLY A 283 1.16 -1.87 19.67
CA GLY A 283 0.67 -2.02 21.04
C GLY A 283 1.06 -3.37 21.66
N ILE A 284 1.01 -4.46 20.89
CA ILE A 284 1.45 -5.78 21.35
C ILE A 284 2.97 -5.78 21.60
N GLU A 285 3.76 -5.21 20.68
CA GLU A 285 5.21 -5.17 20.84
C GLU A 285 5.64 -4.38 22.07
N TRP A 286 4.95 -3.30 22.40
CA TRP A 286 5.25 -2.52 23.60
C TRP A 286 5.15 -3.34 24.90
N LEU A 287 4.41 -4.45 24.88
CA LEU A 287 4.26 -5.38 26.00
C LEU A 287 5.34 -6.48 26.03
N LEU A 288 6.29 -6.49 25.09
CA LEU A 288 7.34 -7.51 24.97
C LEU A 288 8.74 -6.90 25.23
N PRO A 289 9.20 -6.84 26.49
CA PRO A 289 10.55 -6.38 26.81
C PRO A 289 11.58 -7.34 26.22
N GLN A 290 12.42 -6.90 25.29
CA GLN A 290 13.35 -7.75 24.54
C GLN A 290 14.63 -8.08 25.34
N GLN A 291 14.49 -8.47 26.60
CA GLN A 291 15.61 -8.70 27.53
C GLN A 291 15.97 -10.18 27.69
N SER A 292 15.03 -11.09 27.37
CA SER A 292 15.23 -12.54 27.44
C SER A 292 15.12 -13.17 26.05
N TRP A 293 15.77 -14.31 25.85
CA TRP A 293 15.66 -15.09 24.61
C TRP A 293 14.20 -15.44 24.28
N LEU A 294 13.37 -15.72 25.30
CA LEU A 294 11.96 -16.07 25.12
C LEU A 294 11.15 -14.86 24.61
N THR A 295 11.37 -13.68 25.19
CA THR A 295 10.72 -12.44 24.75
C THR A 295 11.17 -12.01 23.35
N ILE A 296 12.42 -12.26 22.99
CA ILE A 296 12.93 -12.04 21.62
C ILE A 296 12.24 -13.00 20.64
N LEU A 297 12.13 -14.28 20.99
CA LEU A 297 11.43 -15.27 20.16
C LEU A 297 9.95 -14.89 19.96
N MET A 298 9.28 -14.43 21.03
CA MET A 298 7.90 -13.94 20.96
C MET A 298 7.78 -12.70 20.06
N ALA A 299 8.71 -11.74 20.16
CA ALA A 299 8.74 -10.58 19.28
C ALA A 299 8.89 -10.99 17.80
N ILE A 300 9.75 -11.96 17.50
CA ILE A 300 9.90 -12.52 16.14
C ILE A 300 8.58 -13.12 15.66
N ILE A 301 7.91 -13.94 16.48
CA ILE A 301 6.61 -14.55 16.12
C ILE A 301 5.57 -13.46 15.85
N VAL A 302 5.46 -12.47 16.73
CA VAL A 302 4.53 -11.33 16.56
C VAL A 302 4.84 -10.57 15.27
N GLN A 303 6.11 -10.34 14.94
CA GLN A 303 6.53 -9.71 13.70
C GLN A 303 6.14 -10.54 12.46
N GLN A 304 6.31 -11.86 12.49
CA GLN A 304 5.89 -12.73 11.38
C GLN A 304 4.36 -12.73 11.20
N LEU A 305 3.60 -12.77 12.30
CA LEU A 305 2.13 -12.65 12.27
C LEU A 305 1.70 -11.30 11.72
N TYR A 306 2.37 -10.21 12.10
CA TYR A 306 2.13 -8.89 11.56
C TYR A 306 2.38 -8.85 10.05
N MET A 307 3.50 -9.39 9.57
CA MET A 307 3.84 -9.41 8.13
C MET A 307 2.83 -10.22 7.32
N MET A 308 2.39 -11.37 7.83
CA MET A 308 1.32 -12.16 7.20
C MET A 308 -0.03 -11.41 7.21
N GLY A 309 -0.37 -10.76 8.32
CA GLY A 309 -1.58 -9.94 8.45
C GLY A 309 -1.57 -8.73 7.50
N ARG A 310 -0.46 -8.01 7.40
CA ARG A 310 -0.26 -6.89 6.46
C ARG A 310 -0.48 -7.34 5.01
N LEU A 311 0.09 -8.49 4.63
CA LEU A 311 -0.13 -9.06 3.30
C LEU A 311 -1.59 -9.47 3.07
N THR A 312 -2.24 -10.03 4.09
CA THR A 312 -3.67 -10.37 4.06
C THR A 312 -4.53 -9.13 3.84
N VAL A 313 -4.26 -8.04 4.56
CA VAL A 313 -4.93 -6.74 4.36
C VAL A 313 -4.68 -6.20 2.95
N LYS A 314 -3.45 -6.30 2.42
CA LYS A 314 -3.15 -5.88 1.05
C LYS A 314 -3.95 -6.68 0.02
N LEU A 315 -4.10 -8.00 0.18
CA LEU A 315 -4.90 -8.81 -0.74
C LEU A 315 -6.41 -8.61 -0.54
N LEU A 316 -6.85 -8.34 0.69
CA LEU A 316 -8.22 -7.88 0.97
C LEU A 316 -8.52 -6.57 0.25
N PHE A 317 -7.55 -5.67 0.15
CA PHE A 317 -7.63 -4.43 -0.60
C PHE A 317 -7.98 -4.67 -2.07
N TYR A 318 -7.18 -5.50 -2.75
CA TYR A 318 -7.39 -5.84 -4.15
C TYR A 318 -8.70 -6.59 -4.37
N SER A 319 -8.99 -7.57 -3.51
CA SER A 319 -10.22 -8.37 -3.57
C SER A 319 -11.46 -7.47 -3.39
N GLY A 320 -11.48 -6.61 -2.37
CA GLY A 320 -12.58 -5.69 -2.12
C GLY A 320 -12.79 -4.69 -3.25
N GLN A 321 -11.71 -4.09 -3.77
CA GLN A 321 -11.80 -3.13 -4.88
C GLN A 321 -12.25 -3.79 -6.18
N MET A 322 -11.86 -5.04 -6.40
CA MET A 322 -12.30 -5.86 -7.52
C MET A 322 -13.81 -6.10 -7.47
N GLN A 323 -14.34 -6.52 -6.32
CA GLN A 323 -15.79 -6.69 -6.12
C GLN A 323 -16.55 -5.36 -6.27
N PHE A 324 -15.99 -4.26 -5.74
CA PHE A 324 -16.56 -2.93 -5.92
C PHE A 324 -16.62 -2.52 -7.40
N TYR A 325 -15.53 -2.76 -8.15
CA TYR A 325 -15.46 -2.47 -9.58
C TYR A 325 -16.49 -3.27 -10.38
N LEU A 326 -16.58 -4.59 -10.14
CA LEU A 326 -17.53 -5.47 -10.83
C LEU A 326 -18.98 -5.04 -10.60
N LYS A 327 -19.36 -4.80 -9.34
CA LYS A 327 -20.72 -4.34 -8.99
C LYS A 327 -21.08 -2.99 -9.63
N ARG A 328 -20.11 -2.07 -9.70
CA ARG A 328 -20.32 -0.75 -10.33
C ARG A 328 -20.42 -0.88 -11.85
N LYS A 329 -19.62 -1.75 -12.47
CA LYS A 329 -19.68 -2.06 -13.90
C LYS A 329 -21.03 -2.65 -14.28
N GLU A 330 -21.55 -3.60 -13.51
CA GLU A 330 -22.89 -4.17 -13.71
C GLU A 330 -23.98 -3.09 -13.65
N THR A 331 -23.93 -2.22 -12.63
CA THR A 331 -24.91 -1.12 -12.49
C THR A 331 -24.88 -0.17 -13.70
N LEU A 332 -23.70 0.12 -14.25
CA LEU A 332 -23.55 1.00 -15.42
C LEU A 332 -23.98 0.33 -16.73
N SER A 333 -23.85 -0.99 -16.85
CA SER A 333 -24.35 -1.74 -18.02
C SER A 333 -25.87 -1.95 -18.03
N VAL A 334 -26.53 -1.82 -16.87
CA VAL A 334 -27.98 -2.07 -16.71
C VAL A 334 -28.82 -0.80 -16.97
N VAL A 335 -28.22 0.38 -17.20
CA VAL A 335 -28.96 1.57 -17.67
C VAL A 335 -29.25 1.41 -19.17
N PRO A 336 -30.48 1.06 -19.60
CA PRO A 336 -30.78 0.82 -20.99
C PRO A 336 -31.02 2.15 -21.72
N GLU A 337 -30.67 2.20 -23.00
CA GLU A 337 -31.11 3.18 -24.00
C GLU A 337 -32.65 3.26 -24.07
N ASN A 338 -33.31 3.87 -23.08
CA ASN A 338 -34.76 3.97 -23.08
C ASN A 338 -35.24 5.44 -23.03
N PHE A 339 -34.59 6.29 -23.82
CA PHE A 339 -35.01 7.69 -23.98
C PHE A 339 -35.10 8.18 -25.43
N SER A 340 -34.73 7.39 -26.45
CA SER A 340 -34.82 7.82 -27.86
C SER A 340 -36.05 7.28 -28.63
N SER A 341 -36.78 6.31 -28.07
CA SER A 341 -37.91 5.65 -28.77
C SER A 341 -39.30 6.15 -28.34
N ARG A 342 -39.41 7.09 -27.39
CA ARG A 342 -40.70 7.67 -26.97
C ARG A 342 -41.12 8.95 -27.68
N THR A 343 -40.27 9.54 -28.52
CA THR A 343 -40.61 10.75 -29.29
C THR A 343 -41.17 10.48 -30.69
N HIS A 344 -41.27 9.21 -31.13
CA HIS A 344 -41.85 8.87 -32.44
C HIS A 344 -43.28 8.29 -32.38
N LEU A 345 -43.88 8.14 -31.19
CA LEU A 345 -45.23 7.60 -31.03
C LEU A 345 -46.29 8.64 -30.67
N LEU A 346 -45.95 9.93 -30.64
CA LEU A 346 -46.92 11.01 -30.35
C LEU A 346 -47.32 11.86 -31.58
N ASP A 347 -46.71 11.64 -32.76
CA ASP A 347 -47.02 12.40 -33.98
C ASP A 347 -47.87 11.63 -35.00
N ALA A 348 -48.33 10.41 -34.70
CA ALA A 348 -49.08 9.58 -35.65
C ALA A 348 -50.60 9.64 -35.51
N ASP A 349 -51.16 10.45 -34.59
CA ASP A 349 -52.60 10.43 -34.26
C ASP A 349 -53.30 11.80 -34.36
N SER A 350 -52.79 12.72 -35.22
CA SER A 350 -53.41 14.04 -35.46
C SER A 350 -53.64 14.36 -36.94
N GLY A 351 -54.18 13.38 -37.69
CA GLY A 351 -54.55 13.55 -39.09
C GLY A 351 -55.85 12.83 -39.45
N MET A 352 -56.98 13.28 -38.88
CA MET A 352 -58.33 13.16 -39.45
C MET A 352 -58.99 14.52 -39.48
#